data_AF-A0A380GYJ3-F1
#
_entry.id   AF-A0A380GYJ3-F1
#
_cell.length_a   1.000
_cell.length_b   1.000
_cell.length_c   1.000
_cell.angle_alpha   90.00
_cell.angle_beta   90.00
_cell.angle_gamma   90.00
#
_symmetry.space_group_name_H-M   'P 1'
#
loop_
_entity.id
_entity.type
_entity.pdbx_description
1 polymer ?
#
loop_
_entity_poly.entity_id
_entity_poly.type
_entity_poly.pdbx_seq_one_letter_code
_entity_poly.pdbx_strand_id
1 'polypeptide(L)'
;MNAFIEATREHRTENAPITSGMLAAQGTNRSLLLPLRASYQEWQQQIAHDGLDEVDATIIRLAVDGLWLSEIFGISALDEEMQEKVIDRLKEQIQKS
;
A
#
# COMPACT_ATOMS: atom_id res chain seq x y z
N MET A 1 -1.10 9.45 -6.49
CA MET A 1 -1.40 7.99 -6.40
C MET A 1 -0.49 7.08 -7.25
N ASN A 2 -0.23 7.36 -8.52
CA ASN A 2 0.61 6.49 -9.37
C ASN A 2 2.02 6.24 -8.80
N ALA A 3 2.67 7.26 -8.22
CA ALA A 3 3.96 7.10 -7.57
C ALA A 3 3.94 6.15 -6.36
N PHE A 4 2.81 6.07 -5.64
CA PHE A 4 2.63 5.12 -4.53
C PHE A 4 2.55 3.70 -5.07
N ILE A 5 1.74 3.46 -6.12
CA ILE A 5 1.62 2.14 -6.76
C ILE A 5 2.97 1.64 -7.29
N GLU A 6 3.75 2.52 -7.93
CA GLU A 6 5.08 2.16 -8.43
C GLU A 6 6.08 1.92 -7.30
N ALA A 7 6.03 2.70 -6.22
CA ALA A 7 6.83 2.44 -5.02
C ALA A 7 6.49 1.08 -4.38
N THR A 8 5.22 0.67 -4.35
CA THR A 8 4.84 -0.67 -3.87
C THR A 8 5.29 -1.78 -4.83
N ARG A 9 5.49 -1.47 -6.12
CA ARG A 9 5.99 -2.39 -7.15
C ARG A 9 7.51 -2.63 -7.05
N GLU A 10 8.30 -1.58 -6.91
CA GLU A 10 9.77 -1.66 -6.87
C GLU A 10 10.30 -2.39 -5.63
N HIS A 11 9.59 -2.31 -4.50
CA HIS A 11 10.05 -2.93 -3.25
C HIS A 11 9.76 -4.45 -3.15
N ARG A 12 9.04 -5.07 -4.09
CA ARG A 12 8.59 -6.49 -3.99
C ARG A 12 9.72 -7.50 -3.74
N THR A 13 10.94 -7.24 -4.19
CA THR A 13 12.08 -8.18 -4.12
C THR A 13 12.98 -8.08 -2.88
N GLU A 14 12.85 -7.06 -2.02
CA GLU A 14 13.78 -6.81 -0.88
C GLU A 14 13.10 -6.56 0.50
N ASN A 15 11.88 -7.06 0.72
CA ASN A 15 11.05 -6.65 1.87
C ASN A 15 11.27 -7.38 3.21
N ALA A 16 11.99 -8.51 3.25
CA ALA A 16 12.10 -9.34 4.46
C ALA A 16 12.64 -8.59 5.73
N PRO A 17 13.62 -7.68 5.62
CA PRO A 17 14.11 -6.90 6.76
C PRO A 17 13.09 -5.87 7.28
N ILE A 18 12.33 -5.25 6.36
CA ILE A 18 11.33 -4.22 6.70
C ILE A 18 10.14 -4.85 7.45
N THR A 19 9.64 -5.99 6.96
CA THR A 19 8.57 -6.76 7.61
C THR A 19 8.92 -7.13 9.05
N SER A 20 10.11 -7.69 9.25
CA SER A 20 10.57 -8.15 10.57
C SER A 20 10.71 -6.97 11.53
N GLY A 21 11.21 -5.83 11.05
CA GLY A 21 11.30 -4.58 11.82
C GLY A 21 9.93 -4.03 12.21
N MET A 22 8.94 -4.03 11.31
CA MET A 22 7.58 -3.57 11.60
C MET A 22 6.86 -4.46 12.62
N LEU A 23 6.98 -5.78 12.50
CA LEU A 23 6.40 -6.72 13.45
C LEU A 23 7.03 -6.59 14.85
N ALA A 24 8.37 -6.47 14.90
CA ALA A 24 9.08 -6.23 16.15
C ALA A 24 8.65 -4.90 16.78
N ALA A 25 8.55 -3.82 16.00
CA ALA A 25 8.05 -2.54 16.47
C ALA A 25 6.62 -2.64 17.03
N GLN A 26 5.70 -3.32 16.32
CA GLN A 26 4.33 -3.51 16.79
C GLN A 26 4.25 -4.27 18.12
N GLY A 27 5.07 -5.31 18.29
CA GLY A 27 5.09 -6.15 19.49
C GLY A 27 5.87 -5.58 20.68
N THR A 28 6.87 -4.72 20.42
CA THR A 28 7.79 -4.23 21.46
C THR A 28 7.59 -2.75 21.77
N ASN A 29 7.51 -1.90 20.75
CA ASN A 29 7.39 -0.45 20.90
C ASN A 29 6.69 0.19 19.70
N ARG A 30 5.37 0.38 19.84
CA ARG A 30 4.51 0.99 18.81
C ARG A 30 4.94 2.40 18.41
N SER A 31 5.70 3.11 19.24
CA SER A 31 6.23 4.44 18.92
C SER A 31 7.24 4.40 17.76
N LEU A 32 7.86 3.25 17.49
CA LEU A 32 8.76 3.08 16.35
C LEU A 32 8.02 3.12 15.00
N LEU A 33 6.68 2.96 15.01
CA LEU A 33 5.83 3.08 13.81
C LEU A 33 5.37 4.53 13.55
N LEU A 34 5.75 5.50 14.40
CA LEU A 34 5.36 6.90 14.22
C LEU A 34 5.76 7.49 12.86
N PRO A 35 6.98 7.26 12.32
CA PRO A 35 7.35 7.76 11.00
C PRO A 35 6.47 7.20 9.90
N LEU A 36 6.18 5.88 9.94
CA LEU A 36 5.27 5.23 8.99
C LEU A 36 3.88 5.86 9.06
N ARG A 37 3.34 6.07 10.26
CA ARG A 37 2.05 6.73 10.45
C ARG A 37 2.02 8.14 9.86
N ALA A 38 3.10 8.91 9.99
CA ALA A 38 3.21 10.24 9.40
C ALA A 38 3.18 10.17 7.87
N SER A 39 3.92 9.25 7.25
CA SER A 39 3.86 9.02 5.79
C SER A 39 2.45 8.66 5.31
N TYR A 40 1.74 7.80 6.04
CA TYR A 40 0.35 7.47 5.71
C TYR A 40 -0.59 8.68 5.79
N GLN A 41 -0.37 9.58 6.76
CA GLN A 41 -1.15 10.82 6.87
C GLN A 41 -0.86 11.78 5.72
N GLU A 42 0.41 11.95 5.35
CA GLU A 42 0.82 12.76 4.21
C GLU A 42 0.23 12.22 2.91
N TRP A 43 0.30 10.91 2.68
CA TRP A 43 -0.29 10.28 1.50
C TRP A 43 -1.81 10.45 1.46
N GLN A 44 -2.51 10.27 2.58
CA GLN A 44 -3.97 10.50 2.64
C GLN A 44 -4.32 11.95 2.28
N GLN A 45 -3.52 12.93 2.74
CA GLN A 45 -3.72 14.33 2.39
C GLN A 45 -3.45 14.60 0.90
N GLN A 46 -2.37 14.05 0.35
CA GLN A 46 -2.06 14.20 -1.08
C GLN A 46 -3.14 13.58 -1.97
N ILE A 47 -3.67 12.44 -1.56
CA ILE A 47 -4.75 11.74 -2.24
C ILE A 47 -6.01 12.62 -2.37
N ALA A 48 -6.36 13.40 -1.34
CA ALA A 48 -7.48 14.34 -1.40
C ALA A 48 -7.26 15.51 -2.38
N HIS A 49 -6.02 15.74 -2.81
CA HIS A 49 -5.67 16.82 -3.75
C HIS A 49 -5.48 16.32 -5.20
N ASP A 50 -5.48 15.01 -5.43
CA ASP A 50 -5.26 14.39 -6.76
C ASP A 50 -6.52 14.43 -7.66
N GLY A 51 -7.61 15.06 -7.22
CA GLY A 51 -8.85 15.22 -8.00
C GLY A 51 -9.78 14.00 -7.99
N LEU A 52 -9.36 12.88 -7.40
CA LEU A 52 -10.23 11.74 -7.12
C LEU A 52 -11.22 12.06 -5.99
N ASP A 53 -12.37 11.38 -6.03
CA ASP A 53 -13.24 11.28 -4.86
C ASP A 53 -12.47 10.68 -3.66
N GLU A 54 -12.62 11.29 -2.50
CA GLU A 54 -11.87 10.94 -1.28
C GLU A 54 -12.12 9.47 -0.86
N VAL A 55 -13.34 8.97 -1.06
CA VAL A 55 -13.71 7.60 -0.71
C VAL A 55 -13.05 6.63 -1.66
N ASP A 56 -13.16 6.86 -2.97
CA ASP A 56 -12.56 5.99 -3.99
C ASP A 56 -11.04 5.91 -3.83
N ALA A 57 -10.41 7.05 -3.59
CA ALA A 57 -8.96 7.09 -3.43
C ALA A 57 -8.49 6.43 -2.12
N THR A 58 -9.33 6.48 -1.07
CA THR A 58 -9.10 5.73 0.17
C THR A 58 -9.25 4.21 -0.05
N ILE A 59 -10.26 3.78 -0.81
CA ILE A 59 -10.45 2.37 -1.18
C ILE A 59 -9.23 1.86 -1.95
N ILE A 60 -8.76 2.62 -2.93
CA ILE A 60 -7.58 2.26 -3.73
C ILE A 60 -6.34 2.11 -2.83
N ARG A 61 -6.10 3.06 -1.92
CA ARG A 61 -4.97 2.97 -0.97
C ARG A 61 -5.06 1.69 -0.11
N LEU A 62 -6.23 1.41 0.48
CA LEU A 62 -6.43 0.23 1.30
C LEU A 62 -6.26 -1.08 0.51
N ALA A 63 -6.68 -1.11 -0.76
CA ALA A 63 -6.48 -2.26 -1.62
C ALA A 63 -4.98 -2.51 -1.89
N VAL A 64 -4.20 -1.45 -2.16
CA VAL A 64 -2.74 -1.55 -2.34
C VAL A 64 -2.05 -1.99 -1.05
N ASP A 65 -2.45 -1.45 0.10
CA ASP A 65 -1.94 -1.86 1.42
C ASP A 65 -2.19 -3.36 1.66
N GLY A 66 -3.41 -3.83 1.36
CA GLY A 66 -3.81 -5.22 1.54
C GLY A 66 -3.03 -6.20 0.67
N LEU A 67 -2.80 -5.85 -0.60
CA LEU A 67 -1.96 -6.65 -1.51
C LEU A 67 -0.54 -6.79 -0.94
N TRP A 68 0.08 -5.67 -0.57
CA TRP A 68 1.43 -5.65 0.00
C TRP A 68 1.53 -6.43 1.31
N LEU A 69 0.58 -6.26 2.23
CA LEU A 69 0.53 -7.02 3.48
C LEU A 69 0.40 -8.53 3.22
N SER A 70 -0.51 -8.94 2.34
CA SER A 70 -0.73 -10.36 2.06
C SER A 70 0.51 -11.05 1.48
N GLU A 71 1.26 -10.33 0.63
CA GLU A 71 2.51 -10.79 0.04
C GLU A 71 3.61 -10.91 1.11
N ILE A 72 3.74 -9.90 1.97
CA ILE A 72 4.68 -9.88 3.09
C ILE A 72 4.50 -11.08 4.04
N PHE A 73 3.25 -11.40 4.37
CA PHE A 73 2.95 -12.50 5.30
C PHE A 73 2.91 -13.87 4.62
N GLY A 74 3.08 -13.93 3.28
CA GLY A 74 2.94 -15.18 2.52
C GLY A 74 1.54 -15.78 2.63
N ILE A 75 0.53 -14.96 2.91
CA ILE A 75 -0.88 -15.37 3.07
C ILE A 75 -1.73 -14.94 1.87
N SER A 76 -1.10 -14.45 0.79
CA SER A 76 -1.82 -14.12 -0.43
C SER A 76 -2.55 -15.36 -0.95
N ALA A 77 -3.88 -15.24 -1.06
CA ALA A 77 -4.74 -16.22 -1.69
C ALA A 77 -4.90 -15.95 -3.19
N LEU A 78 -4.30 -14.88 -3.70
CA LEU A 78 -4.35 -14.49 -5.10
C LEU A 78 -3.12 -15.08 -5.82
N ASP A 79 -3.35 -15.68 -6.98
CA ASP A 79 -2.26 -15.97 -7.90
C ASP A 79 -1.72 -14.67 -8.52
N GLU A 80 -0.53 -14.76 -9.12
CA GLU A 80 0.14 -13.61 -9.75
C GLU A 80 -0.73 -12.96 -10.83
N GLU A 81 -1.49 -13.76 -11.57
CA GLU A 81 -2.37 -13.27 -12.63
C GLU A 81 -3.51 -12.39 -12.07
N MET A 82 -4.19 -12.84 -11.01
CA MET A 82 -5.24 -12.07 -10.37
C MET A 82 -4.68 -10.82 -9.66
N GLN A 83 -3.50 -10.94 -9.03
CA GLN A 83 -2.83 -9.80 -8.40
C GLN A 83 -2.53 -8.69 -9.42
N GLU A 84 -2.01 -9.02 -10.60
CA GLU A 84 -1.76 -8.05 -11.65
C GLU A 84 -3.07 -7.45 -12.20
N LYS A 85 -4.12 -8.25 -12.40
CA LYS A 85 -5.46 -7.74 -12.81
C LYS A 85 -6.03 -6.74 -11.81
N VAL A 86 -5.86 -6.97 -10.51
CA VAL A 86 -6.31 -6.04 -9.47
C VAL A 86 -5.51 -4.74 -9.55
N ILE A 87 -4.18 -4.81 -9.66
CA ILE A 87 -3.32 -3.62 -9.78
C ILE A 87 -3.68 -2.80 -11.02
N ASP A 88 -3.86 -3.45 -12.16
CA ASP A 88 -4.25 -2.78 -13.41
C ASP A 88 -5.60 -2.09 -13.26
N ARG A 89 -6.58 -2.75 -12.64
CA ARG A 89 -7.89 -2.14 -12.38
C ARG A 89 -7.80 -0.91 -11.47
N LEU A 90 -6.96 -0.96 -10.44
CA LEU A 90 -6.74 0.18 -9.55
C LEU A 90 -6.11 1.36 -10.32
N LYS A 91 -5.17 1.09 -11.23
CA LYS A 91 -4.58 2.10 -12.12
C LYS A 91 -5.60 2.72 -13.06
N GLU A 92 -6.48 1.91 -13.65
CA GLU A 92 -7.56 2.40 -14.52
C GLU A 92 -8.53 3.33 -13.78
N GLN A 93 -8.86 3.04 -12.52
CA GLN A 93 -9.74 3.90 -11.71
C GLN A 93 -9.13 5.27 -11.43
N ILE A 94 -7.81 5.33 -11.24
CA ILE A 94 -7.07 6.58 -11.03
C ILE A 94 -7.08 7.43 -12.31
N GLN A 95 -7.00 6.83 -13.49
CA GLN A 95 -6.93 7.56 -14.77
C GLN A 95 -8.28 8.09 -15.27
N LYS A 96 -9.39 7.59 -14.72
CA LYS A 96 -10.76 7.97 -15.13
C LYS A 96 -11.36 9.13 -14.34
N SER A 97 -10.71 9.53 -13.25
CA SER A 97 -11.12 10.67 -12.41
C SER A 97 -10.41 11.94 -12.85
#